data_AF-A0A942EQI0-F1
#
_entry.id   AF-A0A942EQI0-F1
#
_cell.length_a   1.000
_cell.length_b   1.000
_cell.length_c   1.000
_cell.angle_alpha   90.00
_cell.angle_beta   90.00
_cell.angle_gamma   90.00
#
_symmetry.space_group_name_H-M   'P 1'
#
loop_
_entity.id
_entity.type
_entity.pdbx_description
1 polymer ?
#
loop_
_entity_poly.entity_id
_entity_poly.type
_entity_poly.pdbx_seq_one_letter_code
_entity_poly.pdbx_strand_id
1 'polypeptide(L)'
;MFVTIFISLGIIYAQGPSKKPSSYSPVVITEDFAATMARMKAAKPEVMKKHMDLLSERYDLSNRPARGMTMSRGKPIQEGVRVKLPKGMTWQALASMTPEEIREKNLFPAGFFPLPHPNHAEGGMVFPKFLIEEIKKQEGRDLTRFDLDFDLPDHFLPEFPAPIFLTTRLDLGDVSKGKLVTIDNYYELFNGILNPKQIEGLRLLVTPFPQQQFNQTEDRRSEKASRGV
;
A
#
# COMPACT_ATOMS: atom_id res chain seq x y z
N MET A 1 -27.27 -25.76 -73.48
CA MET A 1 -27.86 -25.71 -72.12
C MET A 1 -26.74 -25.93 -71.12
N PHE A 2 -26.11 -24.86 -70.62
CA PHE A 2 -25.05 -24.93 -69.62
C PHE A 2 -25.61 -24.40 -68.29
N VAL A 3 -25.60 -25.24 -67.26
CA VAL A 3 -26.06 -24.91 -65.91
C VAL A 3 -24.85 -24.48 -65.10
N THR A 4 -24.78 -23.21 -64.72
CA THR A 4 -23.76 -22.68 -63.83
C THR A 4 -24.27 -22.75 -62.40
N ILE A 5 -23.65 -23.61 -61.58
CA ILE A 5 -23.94 -23.74 -60.15
C ILE A 5 -23.13 -22.69 -59.40
N PHE A 6 -23.82 -21.73 -58.78
CA PHE A 6 -23.22 -20.81 -57.81
C PHE A 6 -23.18 -21.48 -56.44
N ILE A 7 -21.98 -21.73 -55.91
CA ILE A 7 -21.77 -22.16 -54.52
C ILE A 7 -21.50 -20.91 -53.68
N SER A 8 -22.46 -20.53 -52.85
CA SER A 8 -22.31 -19.48 -51.84
C SER A 8 -21.63 -20.06 -50.59
N LEU A 9 -20.35 -19.77 -50.39
CA LEU A 9 -19.67 -20.02 -49.11
C LEU A 9 -20.18 -19.02 -48.06
N GLY A 10 -21.00 -19.50 -47.13
CA GLY A 10 -21.35 -18.76 -45.93
C GLY A 10 -20.19 -18.75 -44.94
N ILE A 11 -19.67 -17.57 -44.60
CA ILE A 11 -18.68 -17.40 -43.53
C ILE A 11 -19.43 -17.47 -42.20
N ILE A 12 -19.28 -18.58 -41.47
CA ILE A 12 -19.76 -18.72 -40.09
C ILE A 12 -18.76 -17.97 -39.20
N TYR A 13 -19.15 -16.78 -38.72
CA TYR A 13 -18.45 -16.14 -37.60
C TYR A 13 -18.71 -16.96 -36.34
N ALA A 14 -17.75 -17.80 -35.94
CA ALA A 14 -17.74 -18.42 -34.62
C ALA A 14 -17.59 -17.31 -33.57
N GLN A 15 -18.69 -16.92 -32.93
CA GLN A 15 -18.61 -16.11 -31.72
C GLN A 15 -17.93 -16.97 -30.65
N GLY A 16 -16.69 -16.60 -30.29
CA GLY A 16 -15.96 -17.24 -29.21
C GLY A 16 -16.79 -17.21 -27.91
N PRO A 17 -16.61 -18.19 -27.00
CA PRO A 17 -17.39 -18.28 -25.78
C PRO A 17 -17.32 -16.98 -25.00
N SER A 18 -18.47 -16.46 -24.57
CA SER A 18 -18.52 -15.25 -23.74
C SER A 18 -17.67 -15.50 -22.48
N LYS A 19 -16.78 -14.54 -22.17
CA LYS A 19 -15.88 -14.67 -21.02
C LYS A 19 -16.72 -14.79 -19.76
N LYS A 20 -16.59 -15.92 -19.05
CA LYS A 20 -17.21 -16.11 -17.73
C LYS A 20 -16.73 -14.99 -16.81
N PRO A 21 -17.62 -14.35 -16.02
CA PRO A 21 -17.20 -13.42 -14.98
C PRO A 21 -16.20 -14.10 -14.05
N SER A 22 -15.09 -13.43 -13.76
CA SER A 22 -14.03 -13.92 -12.88
C SER A 22 -13.65 -12.82 -11.90
N SER A 23 -13.44 -13.19 -10.63
CA SER A 23 -12.91 -12.28 -9.61
C SER A 23 -11.39 -12.07 -9.73
N TYR A 24 -10.71 -12.79 -10.62
CA TYR A 24 -9.26 -12.71 -10.83
C TYR A 24 -8.90 -11.77 -11.98
N SER A 25 -7.97 -10.85 -11.75
CA SER A 25 -7.33 -10.08 -12.81
C SER A 25 -6.59 -11.00 -13.78
N PRO A 26 -6.54 -10.68 -15.09
CA PRO A 26 -5.74 -11.45 -16.04
C PRO A 26 -4.27 -11.47 -15.60
N VAL A 27 -3.74 -12.67 -15.36
CA VAL A 27 -2.34 -12.88 -14.94
C VAL A 27 -1.41 -13.07 -16.16
N VAL A 28 -1.96 -12.97 -17.37
CA VAL A 28 -1.19 -13.19 -18.60
C VAL A 28 -0.38 -11.95 -18.92
N ILE A 29 0.94 -12.05 -18.78
CA ILE A 29 1.90 -11.02 -19.15
C ILE A 29 2.19 -11.16 -20.64
N THR A 30 1.84 -10.15 -21.43
CA THR A 30 2.05 -10.14 -22.88
C THR A 30 3.08 -9.10 -23.32
N GLU A 31 3.56 -8.28 -22.40
CA GLU A 31 4.57 -7.24 -22.61
C GLU A 31 5.88 -7.69 -21.94
N ASP A 32 7.02 -7.44 -22.58
CA ASP A 32 8.34 -7.70 -21.99
C ASP A 32 8.54 -6.86 -20.71
N PHE A 33 9.17 -7.45 -19.69
CA PHE A 33 9.37 -6.78 -18.41
C PHE A 33 10.11 -5.44 -18.53
N ALA A 34 11.13 -5.33 -19.40
CA ALA A 34 11.88 -4.10 -19.56
C ALA A 34 11.00 -2.98 -20.15
N ALA A 35 10.12 -3.33 -21.09
CA ALA A 35 9.14 -2.40 -21.66
C ALA A 35 8.12 -1.93 -20.59
N THR A 36 7.54 -2.87 -19.83
CA THR A 36 6.63 -2.54 -18.72
C THR A 36 7.30 -1.63 -17.69
N MET A 37 8.51 -2.00 -17.24
CA MET A 37 9.28 -1.21 -16.26
C MET A 37 9.57 0.21 -16.78
N ALA A 38 10.03 0.34 -18.02
CA ALA A 38 10.34 1.65 -18.61
C ALA A 38 9.10 2.55 -18.70
N ARG A 39 7.97 2.00 -19.19
CA ARG A 39 6.69 2.71 -19.30
C ARG A 39 6.19 3.18 -17.94
N MET A 40 6.22 2.31 -16.92
CA MET A 40 5.71 2.65 -15.59
C MET A 40 6.62 3.61 -14.84
N LYS A 41 7.94 3.49 -14.98
CA LYS A 41 8.89 4.50 -14.48
C LYS A 41 8.65 5.87 -15.10
N ALA A 42 8.38 5.93 -16.40
CA ALA A 42 8.08 7.17 -17.08
C ALA A 42 6.76 7.82 -16.61
N ALA A 43 5.74 6.99 -16.30
CA ALA A 43 4.45 7.46 -15.80
C ALA A 43 4.45 7.86 -14.31
N LYS A 44 5.40 7.34 -13.51
CA LYS A 44 5.47 7.53 -12.05
C LYS A 44 5.33 9.01 -11.60
N PRO A 45 6.02 10.00 -12.20
CA PRO A 45 5.90 11.40 -11.76
C PRO A 45 4.47 11.95 -11.88
N GLU A 46 3.77 11.63 -12.98
CA GLU A 46 2.40 12.09 -13.20
C GLU A 46 1.42 11.40 -12.24
N VAL A 47 1.58 10.09 -12.04
CA VAL A 47 0.76 9.31 -11.10
C VAL A 47 0.91 9.83 -9.68
N MET A 48 2.15 10.03 -9.22
CA MET A 48 2.43 10.59 -7.90
C MET A 48 1.88 12.00 -7.75
N LYS A 49 2.06 12.86 -8.75
CA LYS A 49 1.51 14.23 -8.71
C LYS A 49 0.00 14.22 -8.56
N LYS A 50 -0.72 13.48 -9.41
CA LYS A 50 -2.18 13.37 -9.37
C LYS A 50 -2.66 12.90 -8.01
N HIS A 51 -1.96 11.93 -7.42
CA HIS A 51 -2.33 11.42 -6.11
C HIS A 51 -2.06 12.44 -4.98
N MET A 52 -0.91 13.11 -5.00
CA MET A 52 -0.58 14.15 -4.02
C MET A 52 -1.52 15.36 -4.11
N ASP A 53 -1.95 15.74 -5.32
CA ASP A 53 -2.96 16.78 -5.52
C ASP A 53 -4.29 16.37 -4.85
N LEU A 54 -4.72 15.12 -5.03
CA LEU A 54 -5.94 14.57 -4.42
C LEU A 54 -5.86 14.50 -2.89
N LEU A 55 -4.73 14.06 -2.34
CA LEU A 55 -4.50 14.07 -0.90
C LEU A 55 -4.51 15.50 -0.35
N SER A 56 -3.90 16.43 -1.06
CA SER A 56 -3.85 17.84 -0.66
C SER A 56 -5.21 18.53 -0.76
N GLU A 57 -6.09 18.10 -1.67
CA GLU A 57 -7.47 18.56 -1.74
C GLU A 57 -8.27 18.09 -0.51
N ARG A 58 -8.11 16.82 -0.13
CA ARG A 58 -8.89 16.17 0.92
C ARG A 58 -8.38 16.43 2.33
N TYR A 59 -7.06 16.61 2.48
CA TYR A 59 -6.40 16.61 3.77
C TYR A 59 -5.42 17.77 3.97
N ASP A 60 -5.20 18.10 5.23
CA ASP A 60 -4.13 18.96 5.71
C ASP A 60 -2.89 18.11 6.05
N LEU A 61 -1.92 18.12 5.14
CA LEU A 61 -0.67 17.36 5.24
C LEU A 61 0.43 18.08 6.04
N SER A 62 0.10 19.18 6.74
CA SER A 62 1.08 19.94 7.51
C SER A 62 1.51 19.22 8.80
N ASN A 63 2.77 19.39 9.18
CA ASN A 63 3.29 18.89 10.44
C ASN A 63 2.81 19.77 11.60
N ARG A 64 1.89 19.23 12.42
CA ARG A 64 1.35 19.89 13.63
C ARG A 64 1.48 18.93 14.81
N PRO A 65 2.66 18.88 15.47
CA PRO A 65 2.88 18.01 16.60
C PRO A 65 2.11 18.51 17.82
N ALA A 66 1.42 17.59 18.49
CA ALA A 66 0.76 17.83 19.76
C ALA A 66 1.79 18.18 20.84
N ARG A 67 1.52 19.23 21.61
CA ARG A 67 2.46 19.69 22.64
C ARG A 67 2.62 18.65 23.74
N GLY A 68 3.86 18.18 23.92
CA GLY A 68 4.21 17.24 24.99
C GLY A 68 3.71 15.80 24.79
N MET A 69 3.11 15.47 23.65
CA MET A 69 2.70 14.10 23.34
C MET A 69 3.61 13.47 22.31
N THR A 70 4.24 12.37 22.69
CA THR A 70 5.12 11.58 21.83
C THR A 70 4.74 10.11 21.89
N MET A 71 5.16 9.36 20.88
CA MET A 71 5.21 7.90 20.93
C MET A 71 6.32 7.45 21.90
N SER A 72 6.46 6.14 22.10
CA SER A 72 7.28 5.52 23.15
C SER A 72 8.74 5.99 23.14
N ARG A 73 9.33 6.21 21.96
CA ARG A 73 10.71 6.72 21.83
C ARG A 73 10.81 8.18 21.36
N GLY A 74 9.78 8.97 21.63
CA GLY A 74 9.87 10.43 21.48
C GLY A 74 9.43 11.00 20.13
N LYS A 75 8.97 10.18 19.16
CA LYS A 75 8.39 10.70 17.91
C LYS A 75 7.10 11.49 18.23
N PRO A 76 6.99 12.78 17.86
CA PRO A 76 5.80 13.57 18.17
C PRO A 76 4.53 13.02 17.51
N ILE A 77 3.43 13.00 18.28
CA ILE A 77 2.11 12.64 17.77
C ILE A 77 1.47 13.86 17.12
N GLN A 78 0.79 13.67 16.00
CA GLN A 78 0.10 14.73 15.28
C GLN A 78 -1.26 15.04 15.91
N GLU A 79 -1.62 16.33 16.08
CA GLU A 79 -2.93 16.74 16.61
C GLU A 79 -3.87 17.31 15.54
N GLY A 80 -5.16 17.35 15.86
CA GLY A 80 -6.19 18.00 15.04
C GLY A 80 -6.71 17.13 13.89
N VAL A 81 -7.92 17.46 13.45
CA VAL A 81 -8.57 16.80 12.31
C VAL A 81 -7.87 17.21 11.02
N ARG A 82 -7.57 16.23 10.17
CA ARG A 82 -6.86 16.46 8.89
C ARG A 82 -7.79 16.61 7.70
N VAL A 83 -9.03 16.16 7.82
CA VAL A 83 -10.04 16.32 6.76
C VAL A 83 -10.33 17.81 6.55
N LYS A 84 -10.20 18.26 5.30
CA LYS A 84 -10.61 19.59 4.88
C LYS A 84 -12.11 19.64 4.68
N LEU A 85 -12.73 20.66 5.24
CA LEU A 85 -14.16 20.92 5.07
C LEU A 85 -14.43 21.62 3.73
N PRO A 86 -15.64 21.45 3.15
CA PRO A 86 -16.08 22.27 2.03
C PRO A 86 -15.94 23.77 2.33
N LYS A 87 -15.69 24.57 1.29
CA LYS A 87 -15.47 26.01 1.43
C LYS A 87 -16.67 26.67 2.15
N GLY A 88 -16.38 27.45 3.20
CA GLY A 88 -17.39 28.16 3.98
C GLY A 88 -18.11 27.30 5.03
N MET A 89 -17.70 26.04 5.21
CA MET A 89 -18.29 25.13 6.19
C MET A 89 -17.48 25.07 7.50
N THR A 90 -18.16 24.76 8.60
CA THR A 90 -17.55 24.46 9.90
C THR A 90 -18.06 23.13 10.45
N TRP A 91 -17.34 22.54 11.41
CA TRP A 91 -17.78 21.31 12.06
C TRP A 91 -19.13 21.49 12.78
N GLN A 92 -19.34 22.64 13.42
CA GLN A 92 -20.59 22.98 14.09
C GLN A 92 -21.76 23.10 13.11
N ALA A 93 -21.53 23.71 11.95
CA ALA A 93 -22.54 23.84 10.90
C ALA A 93 -22.93 22.45 10.35
N LEU A 94 -21.96 21.58 10.06
CA LEU A 94 -22.25 20.20 9.65
C LEU A 94 -22.99 19.41 10.71
N ALA A 95 -22.59 19.52 11.98
CA ALA A 95 -23.21 18.80 13.09
C ALA A 95 -24.66 19.23 13.36
N SER A 96 -25.06 20.43 12.90
CA SER A 96 -26.42 20.95 13.04
C SER A 96 -27.35 20.58 11.88
N MET A 97 -26.84 19.93 10.83
CA MET A 97 -27.61 19.48 9.66
C MET A 97 -28.05 18.03 9.81
N THR A 98 -29.16 17.66 9.18
CA THR A 98 -29.52 16.24 9.06
C THR A 98 -28.67 15.55 7.98
N PRO A 99 -28.52 14.22 8.02
CA PRO A 99 -27.82 13.46 6.97
C PRO A 99 -28.38 13.73 5.55
N GLU A 100 -29.70 13.90 5.42
CA GLU A 100 -30.36 14.21 4.16
C GLU A 100 -29.91 15.56 3.61
N GLU A 101 -29.85 16.59 4.46
CA GLU A 101 -29.38 17.91 4.05
C GLU A 101 -27.91 17.90 3.64
N ILE A 102 -27.06 17.17 4.38
CA ILE A 102 -25.64 17.01 4.05
C ILE A 102 -25.49 16.35 2.67
N ARG A 103 -26.30 15.32 2.40
CA ARG A 103 -26.31 14.60 1.12
C ARG A 103 -26.82 15.48 -0.02
N GLU A 104 -27.97 16.13 0.15
CA GLU A 104 -28.61 16.96 -0.90
C GLU A 104 -27.78 18.18 -1.26
N LYS A 105 -27.11 18.80 -0.28
CA LYS A 105 -26.22 19.95 -0.50
C LYS A 105 -24.79 19.54 -0.87
N ASN A 106 -24.51 18.23 -0.96
CA ASN A 106 -23.18 17.67 -1.25
C ASN A 106 -22.07 18.21 -0.33
N LEU A 107 -22.34 18.23 0.98
CA LEU A 107 -21.47 18.83 2.00
C LEU A 107 -20.63 17.81 2.77
N PHE A 108 -20.76 16.51 2.46
CA PHE A 108 -19.97 15.49 3.13
C PHE A 108 -18.48 15.67 2.80
N PRO A 109 -17.60 15.84 3.80
CA PRO A 109 -16.20 16.13 3.54
C PRO A 109 -15.50 15.02 2.74
N ALA A 110 -14.82 15.40 1.65
CA ALA A 110 -14.19 14.45 0.74
C ALA A 110 -13.07 13.61 1.37
N GLY A 111 -12.50 14.06 2.50
CA GLY A 111 -11.54 13.28 3.29
C GLY A 111 -12.15 12.07 4.01
N PHE A 112 -13.47 11.90 3.99
CA PHE A 112 -14.13 10.67 4.48
C PHE A 112 -14.55 9.71 3.36
N PHE A 113 -14.31 10.06 2.10
CA PHE A 113 -14.44 9.11 1.00
C PHE A 113 -13.38 8.01 1.10
N PRO A 114 -13.59 6.84 0.47
CA PRO A 114 -12.59 5.77 0.45
C PRO A 114 -11.21 6.32 0.06
N LEU A 115 -10.20 5.93 0.83
CA LEU A 115 -8.82 6.31 0.57
C LEU A 115 -8.37 5.62 -0.73
N PRO A 116 -8.01 6.37 -1.78
CA PRO A 116 -7.60 5.77 -3.03
C PRO A 116 -6.15 5.28 -2.91
N HIS A 117 -5.84 4.18 -3.58
CA HIS A 117 -4.44 3.80 -3.81
C HIS A 117 -3.80 4.77 -4.84
N PRO A 118 -2.51 5.15 -4.70
CA PRO A 118 -1.84 6.07 -5.63
C PRO A 118 -1.94 5.65 -7.11
N ASN A 119 -1.95 4.34 -7.35
CA ASN A 119 -2.21 3.75 -8.66
C ASN A 119 -3.23 2.63 -8.55
N HIS A 120 -4.52 2.96 -8.66
CA HIS A 120 -5.61 2.02 -8.38
C HIS A 120 -5.61 0.77 -9.28
N ALA A 121 -5.20 0.91 -10.55
CA ALA A 121 -5.15 -0.22 -11.49
C ALA A 121 -4.09 -1.26 -11.10
N GLU A 122 -2.99 -0.81 -10.49
CA GLU A 122 -1.87 -1.67 -10.07
C GLU A 122 -2.03 -2.19 -8.64
N GLY A 123 -2.54 -1.35 -7.74
CA GLY A 123 -2.67 -1.69 -6.33
C GLY A 123 -1.35 -2.10 -5.67
N GLY A 124 -1.46 -2.99 -4.68
CA GLY A 124 -0.31 -3.60 -4.01
C GLY A 124 0.27 -2.80 -2.86
N MET A 125 1.25 -3.37 -2.17
CA MET A 125 1.92 -2.70 -1.07
C MET A 125 2.91 -1.64 -1.58
N VAL A 126 3.09 -0.58 -0.81
CA VAL A 126 4.11 0.45 -1.00
C VAL A 126 4.71 0.74 0.38
N PHE A 127 6.04 0.86 0.48
CA PHE A 127 6.73 0.98 1.76
C PHE A 127 7.39 2.35 1.92
N PRO A 128 7.38 2.96 3.13
CA PRO A 128 8.12 4.19 3.40
C PRO A 128 9.63 4.02 3.20
N LYS A 129 10.29 5.12 2.82
CA LYS A 129 11.73 5.13 2.52
C LYS A 129 12.60 4.58 3.66
N PHE A 130 12.33 4.96 4.91
CA PHE A 130 13.11 4.48 6.06
C PHE A 130 13.01 2.96 6.27
N LEU A 131 11.89 2.33 5.89
CA LEU A 131 11.71 0.89 5.99
C LEU A 131 12.47 0.18 4.86
N ILE A 132 12.41 0.71 3.64
CA ILE A 132 13.20 0.21 2.49
C ILE A 132 14.69 0.23 2.84
N GLU A 133 15.18 1.35 3.39
CA GLU A 133 16.58 1.51 3.76
C GLU A 133 17.02 0.53 4.86
N GLU A 134 16.21 0.34 5.89
CA GLU A 134 16.54 -0.58 6.99
C GLU A 134 16.50 -2.05 6.57
N ILE A 135 15.50 -2.48 5.77
CA ILE A 135 15.44 -3.84 5.23
C ILE A 135 16.61 -4.11 4.27
N LYS A 136 16.94 -3.13 3.43
CA LYS A 136 18.10 -3.23 2.52
C LYS A 136 19.40 -3.34 3.28
N LYS A 137 19.53 -2.63 4.41
CA LYS A 137 20.70 -2.69 5.29
C LYS A 137 20.80 -4.03 6.03
N GLN A 138 19.70 -4.56 6.57
CA GLN A 138 19.73 -5.82 7.33
C GLN A 138 19.83 -7.06 6.43
N GLU A 139 18.98 -7.14 5.40
CA GLU A 139 18.79 -8.37 4.61
C GLU A 139 19.23 -8.26 3.14
N GLY A 140 19.65 -7.08 2.69
CA GLY A 140 19.99 -6.83 1.28
C GLY A 140 18.78 -6.83 0.34
N ARG A 141 17.55 -6.96 0.86
CA ARG A 141 16.31 -6.91 0.07
C ARG A 141 15.92 -5.47 -0.23
N ASP A 142 15.64 -5.17 -1.49
CA ASP A 142 15.17 -3.85 -1.91
C ASP A 142 13.67 -3.87 -2.13
N LEU A 143 12.93 -3.15 -1.27
CA LEU A 143 11.47 -3.05 -1.34
C LEU A 143 11.00 -1.82 -2.15
N THR A 144 11.90 -1.22 -2.94
CA THR A 144 11.56 -0.11 -3.83
C THR A 144 10.69 -0.58 -4.99
N ARG A 145 9.60 0.16 -5.21
CA ARG A 145 8.78 0.03 -6.42
C ARG A 145 9.27 0.99 -7.51
N PHE A 146 9.38 0.49 -8.74
CA PHE A 146 9.77 1.34 -9.87
C PHE A 146 8.63 2.24 -10.36
N ASP A 147 7.38 1.90 -10.03
CA ASP A 147 6.17 2.58 -10.52
C ASP A 147 5.58 3.59 -9.52
N LEU A 148 5.91 3.49 -8.23
CA LEU A 148 5.35 4.34 -7.16
C LEU A 148 6.36 4.62 -6.06
N ASP A 149 6.06 5.67 -5.28
CA ASP A 149 6.67 5.94 -3.97
C ASP A 149 5.57 5.99 -2.91
N PHE A 150 5.97 5.87 -1.65
CA PHE A 150 5.06 6.07 -0.53
C PHE A 150 4.65 7.55 -0.43
N ASP A 151 3.36 7.79 -0.29
CA ASP A 151 2.69 9.07 -0.53
C ASP A 151 2.41 9.87 0.75
N LEU A 152 2.29 9.20 1.91
CA LEU A 152 2.02 9.89 3.17
C LEU A 152 3.32 10.45 3.79
N PRO A 153 3.31 11.70 4.28
CA PRO A 153 4.43 12.27 5.01
C PRO A 153 4.85 11.48 6.26
N ASP A 154 6.16 11.41 6.53
CA ASP A 154 6.75 10.63 7.62
C ASP A 154 6.19 10.97 9.02
N HIS A 155 5.77 12.21 9.24
CA HIS A 155 5.24 12.66 10.54
C HIS A 155 3.87 12.06 10.87
N PHE A 156 3.15 11.51 9.88
CA PHE A 156 1.92 10.76 10.11
C PHE A 156 2.17 9.28 10.38
N LEU A 157 3.36 8.78 10.03
CA LEU A 157 3.68 7.37 10.21
C LEU A 157 4.03 7.08 11.68
N PRO A 158 3.86 5.82 12.14
CA PRO A 158 4.35 5.40 13.45
C PRO A 158 5.86 5.63 13.62
N GLU A 159 6.33 5.58 14.87
CA GLU A 159 7.76 5.52 15.16
C GLU A 159 8.37 4.25 14.56
N PHE A 160 9.60 4.37 14.06
CA PHE A 160 10.27 3.28 13.34
C PHE A 160 11.71 3.09 13.88
N PRO A 161 12.17 1.84 14.07
CA PRO A 161 11.40 0.58 14.01
C PRO A 161 10.36 0.47 15.11
N ALA A 162 9.16 -0.07 14.88
CA ALA A 162 8.11 -0.06 15.90
C ALA A 162 8.51 -0.83 17.19
N PRO A 163 8.36 -0.25 18.39
CA PRO A 163 8.64 -0.95 19.64
C PRO A 163 7.63 -2.08 19.84
N ILE A 164 8.05 -3.15 20.51
CA ILE A 164 7.22 -4.32 20.79
C ILE A 164 7.16 -4.51 22.30
N PHE A 165 5.96 -4.49 22.86
CA PHE A 165 5.72 -4.72 24.29
C PHE A 165 4.92 -6.00 24.47
N LEU A 166 5.32 -6.84 25.43
CA LEU A 166 4.62 -8.07 25.75
C LEU A 166 3.58 -7.83 26.84
N THR A 167 2.32 -8.13 26.55
CA THR A 167 1.21 -7.95 27.51
C THR A 167 1.35 -8.80 28.77
N THR A 168 2.14 -9.87 28.74
CA THR A 168 2.40 -10.78 29.87
C THR A 168 3.72 -10.52 30.59
N ARG A 169 4.59 -9.65 30.07
CA ARG A 169 5.93 -9.34 30.59
C ARG A 169 6.23 -7.84 30.48
N LEU A 170 5.39 -7.05 31.16
CA LEU A 170 5.53 -5.59 31.19
C LEU A 170 6.87 -5.13 31.77
N ASP A 171 7.49 -5.96 32.61
CA ASP A 171 8.82 -5.73 33.20
C ASP A 171 9.95 -5.63 32.18
N LEU A 172 9.77 -6.19 30.98
CA LEU A 172 10.81 -6.21 29.94
C LEU A 172 10.83 -4.94 29.07
N GLY A 173 9.81 -4.08 29.16
CA GLY A 173 9.69 -2.90 28.30
C GLY A 173 9.65 -3.26 26.81
N ASP A 174 10.38 -2.48 25.98
CA ASP A 174 10.48 -2.71 24.54
C ASP A 174 11.43 -3.90 24.24
N VAL A 175 10.84 -5.07 23.96
CA VAL A 175 11.59 -6.29 23.65
C VAL A 175 12.22 -6.28 22.25
N SER A 176 11.83 -5.33 21.38
CA SER A 176 12.53 -5.12 20.10
C SER A 176 13.88 -4.43 20.28
N LYS A 177 14.12 -3.80 21.45
CA LYS A 177 15.33 -3.03 21.77
C LYS A 177 15.61 -1.97 20.70
N GLY A 178 14.56 -1.38 20.14
CA GLY A 178 14.63 -0.41 19.05
C GLY A 178 15.11 -0.93 17.70
N LYS A 179 15.22 -2.25 17.50
CA LYS A 179 15.59 -2.87 16.21
C LYS A 179 14.35 -3.24 15.42
N LEU A 180 14.43 -3.14 14.08
CA LEU A 180 13.44 -3.80 13.22
C LEU A 180 13.63 -5.31 13.34
N VAL A 181 12.59 -6.02 13.73
CA VAL A 181 12.65 -7.49 13.90
C VAL A 181 12.57 -8.14 12.52
N THR A 182 13.57 -8.97 12.21
CA THR A 182 13.71 -9.67 10.93
C THR A 182 14.08 -11.12 11.17
N ILE A 183 14.08 -11.93 10.09
CA ILE A 183 14.51 -13.33 10.15
C ILE A 183 15.96 -13.49 10.65
N ASP A 184 16.80 -12.46 10.51
CA ASP A 184 18.22 -12.52 10.89
C ASP A 184 18.44 -12.24 12.39
N ASN A 185 17.52 -11.54 13.07
CA ASN A 185 17.71 -11.10 14.45
C ASN A 185 16.64 -11.55 15.45
N TYR A 186 15.52 -12.15 15.00
CA TYR A 186 14.42 -12.53 15.90
C TYR A 186 14.88 -13.49 17.00
N TYR A 187 15.78 -14.44 16.70
CA TYR A 187 16.25 -15.40 17.69
C TYR A 187 17.09 -14.71 18.77
N GLU A 188 18.02 -13.83 18.39
CA GLU A 188 18.82 -13.03 19.33
C GLU A 188 17.93 -12.17 20.24
N LEU A 189 16.91 -11.53 19.67
CA LEU A 189 16.03 -10.62 20.39
C LEU A 189 15.09 -11.33 21.37
N PHE A 190 14.57 -12.50 21.00
CA PHE A 190 13.45 -13.13 21.72
C PHE A 190 13.78 -14.47 22.40
N ASN A 191 14.97 -15.04 22.21
CA ASN A 191 15.38 -16.25 22.93
C ASN A 191 15.45 -16.00 24.45
N GLY A 192 14.85 -16.90 25.23
CA GLY A 192 14.68 -16.75 26.68
C GLY A 192 13.52 -15.84 27.10
N ILE A 193 12.88 -15.13 26.16
CA ILE A 193 11.65 -14.35 26.39
C ILE A 193 10.43 -15.16 25.96
N LEU A 194 10.49 -15.73 24.75
CA LEU A 194 9.43 -16.54 24.16
C LEU A 194 9.69 -18.02 24.40
N ASN A 195 8.61 -18.78 24.59
CA ASN A 195 8.70 -20.25 24.65
C ASN A 195 8.97 -20.85 23.25
N PRO A 196 9.35 -22.15 23.16
CA PRO A 196 9.69 -22.77 21.88
C PRO A 196 8.61 -22.69 20.80
N LYS A 197 7.32 -22.74 21.16
CA LYS A 197 6.23 -22.62 20.19
C LYS A 197 6.07 -21.18 19.69
N GLN A 198 6.20 -20.21 20.59
CA GLN A 198 6.06 -18.79 20.27
C GLN A 198 7.22 -18.29 19.41
N ILE A 199 8.46 -18.68 19.71
CA ILE A 199 9.63 -18.25 18.93
C ILE A 199 9.62 -18.85 17.52
N GLU A 200 9.12 -20.08 17.37
CA GLU A 200 8.92 -20.69 16.05
C GLU A 200 7.79 -19.98 15.27
N GLY A 201 6.71 -19.62 15.95
CA GLY A 201 5.66 -18.77 15.35
C GLY A 201 6.21 -17.42 14.89
N LEU A 202 7.06 -16.78 15.71
CA LEU A 202 7.70 -15.52 15.33
C LEU A 202 8.61 -15.69 14.12
N ARG A 203 9.43 -16.76 14.05
CA ARG A 203 10.26 -17.08 12.89
C ARG A 203 9.44 -17.09 11.59
N LEU A 204 8.26 -17.72 11.62
CA LEU A 204 7.36 -17.78 10.47
C LEU A 204 6.81 -16.40 10.10
N LEU A 205 6.42 -15.58 11.09
CA LEU A 205 5.87 -14.23 10.85
C LEU A 205 6.89 -13.27 10.23
N VAL A 206 8.17 -13.42 10.55
CA VAL A 206 9.25 -12.58 10.01
C VAL A 206 9.95 -13.21 8.80
N THR A 207 9.48 -14.37 8.33
CA THR A 207 10.00 -14.99 7.10
C THR A 207 9.43 -14.25 5.90
N PRO A 208 10.27 -13.73 4.99
CA PRO A 208 9.78 -13.05 3.80
C PRO A 208 9.14 -14.03 2.82
N PHE A 209 7.99 -13.67 2.27
CA PHE A 209 7.28 -14.47 1.26
C PHE A 209 7.02 -13.66 -0.02
N PRO A 210 7.25 -14.25 -1.22
CA PRO A 210 6.95 -13.57 -2.48
C PRO A 210 5.48 -13.15 -2.54
N GLN A 211 5.27 -11.88 -2.85
CA GLN A 211 3.95 -11.32 -3.16
C GLN A 211 4.00 -10.73 -4.56
N GLN A 212 2.84 -10.42 -5.16
CA GLN A 212 2.76 -9.99 -6.56
C GLN A 212 3.75 -8.87 -6.92
N GLN A 213 3.90 -7.83 -6.09
CA GLN A 213 4.82 -6.72 -6.37
C GLN A 213 6.30 -7.05 -6.09
N PHE A 214 6.57 -8.09 -5.31
CA PHE A 214 7.88 -8.49 -4.83
C PHE A 214 8.07 -10.00 -4.98
N ASN A 215 8.29 -10.46 -6.21
CA ASN A 215 8.48 -11.87 -6.53
C ASN A 215 9.59 -12.07 -7.60
N GLN A 216 9.69 -13.30 -8.11
CA GLN A 216 10.68 -13.72 -9.10
C GLN A 216 10.25 -13.52 -10.56
N THR A 217 8.97 -13.19 -10.78
CA THR A 217 8.34 -13.18 -12.10
C THR A 217 8.18 -11.75 -12.64
N GLU A 218 7.73 -11.62 -13.89
CA GLU A 218 7.66 -10.35 -14.62
C GLU A 218 6.49 -9.45 -14.17
N ASP A 219 5.57 -9.96 -13.35
CA ASP A 219 4.49 -9.19 -12.72
C ASP A 219 4.94 -8.37 -11.50
N ARG A 220 6.20 -8.50 -11.08
CA ARG A 220 6.79 -7.69 -10.00
C ARG A 220 6.75 -6.19 -10.31
N ARG A 221 6.85 -5.39 -9.25
CA ARG A 221 7.05 -3.93 -9.30
C ARG A 221 8.40 -3.49 -8.74
N SER A 222 9.26 -4.46 -8.42
CA SER A 222 10.67 -4.27 -8.07
C SER A 222 11.56 -4.46 -9.31
N GLU A 223 12.66 -3.71 -9.41
CA GLU A 223 13.54 -3.80 -10.59
C GLU A 223 14.19 -5.17 -10.71
N LYS A 224 14.70 -5.69 -9.58
CA LYS A 224 15.28 -7.03 -9.48
C LYS A 224 14.25 -8.00 -8.95
N ALA A 225 14.42 -9.28 -9.28
CA ALA A 225 13.66 -10.35 -8.66
C ALA A 225 13.81 -10.32 -7.13
N SER A 226 12.70 -10.54 -6.42
CA SER A 226 12.62 -10.40 -4.97
C SER A 226 12.26 -11.72 -4.28
N ARG A 227 12.81 -11.89 -3.08
CA ARG A 227 12.46 -12.98 -2.16
C ARG A 227 11.14 -12.75 -1.43
N GLY A 228 10.51 -11.59 -1.61
CA GLY A 228 9.29 -11.21 -0.91
C GLY A 228 9.47 -10.07 0.05
N VAL A 229 8.39 -9.78 0.76
CA VAL A 229 8.32 -8.80 1.86
C VAL A 229 8.33 -9.51 3.19
#